data_AF-A0A257AUX6-F1
#
_entry.id   AF-A0A257AUX6-F1
#
_cell.length_a   1.000
_cell.length_b   1.000
_cell.length_c   1.000
_cell.angle_alpha   90.00
_cell.angle_beta   90.00
_cell.angle_gamma   90.00
#
_symmetry.space_group_name_H-M   'P 1'
#
loop_
_entity.id
_entity.type
_entity.pdbx_description
1 polymer ?
#
loop_
_entity_poly.entity_id
_entity_poly.type
_entity_poly.pdbx_seq_one_letter_code
_entity_poly.pdbx_strand_id
1 'polypeptide(L)'
;MRGIRLSLRVAARNLSLTCRALAAGELDIIAGNATDGLIAALDLVALEDNCQYFPPCQAVYVCRSTGDLGCRAAVGRSHPLA
;
A
#
# COMPACT_ATOMS: atom_id res chain seq x y z
N MET A 1 3.35 23.85 6.55
CA MET A 1 3.28 22.46 6.03
C MET A 1 4.33 22.31 4.94
N ARG A 2 5.32 21.42 5.10
CA ARG A 2 6.33 21.14 4.06
C ARG A 2 5.83 19.95 3.24
N GLY A 3 5.44 20.19 1.99
CA GLY A 3 4.99 19.15 1.07
C GLY A 3 6.14 18.50 0.30
N ILE A 4 5.85 17.39 -0.38
CA ILE A 4 6.80 16.72 -1.27
C ILE A 4 7.02 17.61 -2.49
N ARG A 5 8.26 18.07 -2.70
CA ARG A 5 8.62 18.87 -3.89
C ARG A 5 9.33 17.97 -4.89
N LEU A 6 8.61 17.56 -5.92
CA LEU A 6 9.17 16.80 -7.03
C LEU A 6 9.69 17.79 -8.08
N SER A 7 10.98 17.71 -8.38
CA SER A 7 11.61 18.47 -9.47
C SER A 7 11.38 17.81 -10.84
N LEU A 8 10.77 16.63 -10.84
CA LEU A 8 10.51 15.76 -12.00
C LEU A 8 9.03 15.81 -12.42
N ARG A 9 8.76 15.29 -13.62
CA ARG A 9 7.40 15.23 -14.19
C ARG A 9 6.53 14.23 -13.44
N VAL A 10 5.39 14.69 -12.93
CA VAL A 10 4.36 13.83 -12.36
C VAL A 10 3.42 13.33 -13.46
N ALA A 11 3.12 12.03 -13.49
CA ALA A 11 2.19 11.44 -14.46
C ALA A 11 1.31 10.38 -13.79
N ALA A 12 0.03 10.35 -14.16
CA ALA A 12 -0.89 9.29 -13.72
C ALA A 12 -0.75 8.06 -14.61
N ARG A 13 -0.55 6.89 -14.00
CA ARG A 13 -0.38 5.59 -14.67
C ARG A 13 -0.96 4.48 -13.79
N ASN A 14 -1.19 3.30 -14.38
CA ASN A 14 -1.63 2.11 -13.64
C ASN A 14 -0.49 1.56 -12.76
N LEU A 15 -0.82 1.13 -11.54
CA LEU A 15 0.16 0.64 -10.55
C LEU A 15 1.04 -0.50 -11.06
N SER A 16 0.45 -1.49 -11.72
CA SER A 16 1.18 -2.65 -12.24
C SER A 16 2.21 -2.26 -13.31
N LEU A 17 1.92 -1.24 -14.10
CA LEU A 17 2.83 -0.69 -15.09
C LEU A 17 3.93 0.16 -14.44
N THR A 18 3.59 0.93 -13.39
CA THR A 18 4.57 1.75 -12.68
C THR A 18 5.57 0.92 -11.89
N CYS A 19 5.17 -0.19 -11.26
CA CYS A 19 6.11 -1.09 -10.56
C CYS A 19 7.14 -1.69 -11.53
N ARG A 20 6.70 -2.10 -12.73
CA ARG A 20 7.60 -2.63 -13.77
C ARG A 20 8.50 -1.55 -14.37
N ALA A 21 7.96 -0.37 -14.63
CA ALA A 21 8.73 0.76 -15.15
C ALA A 21 9.80 1.23 -14.14
N LEU A 22 9.47 1.23 -12.84
CA LEU A 22 10.43 1.49 -11.76
C LEU A 22 11.55 0.44 -11.74
N ALA A 23 11.21 -0.86 -11.80
CA ALA A 23 12.19 -1.93 -11.87
C ALA A 23 13.05 -1.87 -13.15
N ALA A 24 12.52 -1.32 -14.25
CA ALA A 24 13.24 -1.08 -15.50
C ALA A 24 14.08 0.21 -15.50
N GLY A 25 14.03 1.02 -14.42
CA GLY A 25 14.74 2.29 -14.31
C GLY A 25 14.14 3.43 -15.13
N GLU A 26 12.92 3.29 -15.64
CA GLU A 26 12.20 4.35 -16.37
C GLU A 26 11.58 5.40 -15.44
N LEU A 27 11.41 5.07 -14.16
CA LEU A 27 10.87 5.92 -13.11
C LEU A 27 11.79 5.85 -11.89
N ASP A 28 11.87 6.95 -11.14
CA ASP A 28 12.70 7.02 -9.92
C ASP A 28 11.90 6.68 -8.63
N ILE A 29 10.62 7.05 -8.62
CA ILE A 29 9.71 6.85 -7.47
C ILE A 29 8.27 6.75 -7.96
N ILE A 30 7.46 5.95 -7.26
CA ILE A 30 6.04 5.76 -7.56
C ILE A 30 5.23 5.85 -6.27
N ALA A 31 3.96 6.25 -6.38
CA ALA A 31 3.00 5.96 -5.33
C ALA A 31 2.62 4.47 -5.43
N GLY A 32 2.86 3.72 -4.36
CA GLY A 32 2.64 2.27 -4.32
C GLY A 32 1.74 1.86 -3.15
N ASN A 33 1.17 0.66 -3.25
CA ASN A 33 0.44 0.05 -2.14
C ASN A 33 1.37 -0.89 -1.38
N ALA A 34 1.49 -0.71 -0.06
CA ALA A 34 2.43 -1.48 0.76
C ALA A 34 2.21 -3.02 0.72
N THR A 35 1.02 -3.47 0.33
CA THR A 35 0.67 -4.89 0.21
C THR A 35 0.76 -5.43 -1.21
N ASP A 36 1.28 -4.67 -2.19
CA ASP A 36 1.42 -5.13 -3.57
C ASP A 36 2.51 -6.21 -3.67
N GLY A 37 2.15 -7.39 -4.17
CA GLY A 37 3.08 -8.51 -4.33
C GLY A 37 4.22 -8.24 -5.32
N LEU A 38 4.07 -7.25 -6.21
CA LEU A 38 5.14 -6.84 -7.12
C LEU A 38 6.32 -6.20 -6.40
N ILE A 39 6.13 -5.67 -5.18
CA ILE A 39 7.23 -5.09 -4.40
C ILE A 39 8.28 -6.17 -4.12
N ALA A 40 7.85 -7.32 -3.58
CA ALA A 40 8.74 -8.45 -3.34
C ALA A 40 9.21 -9.13 -4.64
N ALA A 41 8.32 -9.29 -5.62
CA ALA A 41 8.66 -10.00 -6.86
C ALA A 41 9.68 -9.26 -7.75
N LEU A 42 9.77 -7.93 -7.62
CA LEU A 42 10.66 -7.08 -8.39
C LEU A 42 11.81 -6.51 -7.52
N ASP A 43 11.98 -7.01 -6.29
CA ASP A 43 13.00 -6.56 -5.34
C ASP A 43 12.98 -5.02 -5.10
N LEU A 44 11.77 -4.47 -4.99
CA LEU A 44 11.55 -3.05 -4.72
C LEU A 44 11.50 -2.81 -3.20
N VAL A 45 11.85 -1.59 -2.80
CA VAL A 45 11.80 -1.15 -1.40
C VAL A 45 10.66 -0.16 -1.17
N ALA A 46 9.91 -0.36 -0.09
CA ALA A 46 8.93 0.60 0.39
C ALA A 46 9.61 1.67 1.25
N LEU A 47 9.30 2.93 0.99
CA LEU A 47 9.79 4.06 1.79
C LEU A 47 8.93 4.26 3.04
N GLU A 48 9.56 4.61 4.15
CA GLU A 48 8.88 4.91 5.41
C GLU A 48 8.12 6.24 5.33
N ASP A 49 6.84 6.23 5.72
CA ASP A 49 6.02 7.44 5.89
C ASP A 49 6.27 8.07 7.27
N ASN A 50 7.46 8.63 7.45
CA ASN A 50 7.91 9.20 8.71
C ASN A 50 7.11 10.43 9.19
N CYS A 51 6.38 11.09 8.29
CA CYS A 51 5.53 12.24 8.61
C CYS A 51 4.06 11.84 8.86
N GLN A 52 3.74 10.54 8.78
CA GLN A 52 2.39 10.02 8.90
C GLN A 52 1.40 10.76 7.99
N TYR A 53 1.84 11.03 6.76
CA TYR A 53 1.03 11.74 5.77
C TYR A 53 -0.16 10.88 5.33
N PHE A 54 0.00 9.56 5.30
CA PHE A 54 -1.03 8.60 4.96
C PHE A 54 -1.68 8.01 6.23
N PRO A 55 -3.02 7.95 6.30
CA PRO A 55 -3.70 7.30 7.43
C PRO A 55 -3.45 5.78 7.42
N PRO A 56 -3.44 5.11 8.59
CA PRO A 56 -3.31 3.66 8.66
C PRO A 56 -4.43 2.93 7.88
N CYS A 57 -4.05 2.14 6.87
CA CYS A 57 -4.97 1.32 6.10
C CYS A 57 -4.95 -0.13 6.62
N GLN A 58 -5.88 -0.45 7.51
CA GLN A 58 -6.04 -1.81 8.04
C GLN A 58 -7.17 -2.55 7.33
N ALA A 59 -6.86 -3.73 6.79
CA ALA A 59 -7.89 -4.62 6.28
C ALA A 59 -8.67 -5.23 7.45
N VAL A 60 -10.00 -5.05 7.44
CA VAL A 60 -10.90 -5.60 8.45
C VAL A 60 -12.02 -6.39 7.78
N TYR A 61 -12.48 -7.46 8.45
CA TYR A 61 -13.66 -8.20 8.01
C TYR A 61 -14.92 -7.44 8.43
N VAL A 62 -15.83 -7.20 7.47
CA VAL A 62 -17.15 -6.63 7.73
C VAL A 62 -18.20 -7.64 7.30
N CYS A 63 -19.07 -8.04 8.22
CA CYS A 63 -20.16 -8.99 7.95
C CYS A 63 -21.49 -8.34 8.30
N ARG A 64 -22.53 -8.67 7.52
CA ARG A 64 -23.90 -8.22 7.81
C ARG A 64 -24.43 -8.96 9.04
N SER A 65 -24.94 -8.21 10.02
CA SER A 65 -25.66 -8.78 11.16
C SER A 65 -27.08 -9.16 10.71
N THR A 66 -27.27 -10.40 10.29
CA THR A 66 -28.60 -11.00 10.12
C THR A 66 -28.77 -11.99 11.27
N GLY A 67 -29.86 -11.86 12.02
CA GLY A 67 -30.00 -12.34 13.40
C GLY A 67 -30.05 -13.85 13.66
N ASP A 68 -29.17 -14.66 13.07
CA ASP A 68 -28.94 -16.02 13.53
C ASP A 68 -27.46 -16.43 13.36
N LEU A 69 -26.96 -17.25 14.29
CA LEU A 69 -25.57 -17.59 14.59
C LEU A 69 -24.63 -17.76 13.37
N GLY A 70 -23.45 -17.11 13.37
CA GLY A 70 -22.34 -17.61 12.56
C GLY A 70 -21.13 -16.73 12.25
N CYS A 71 -21.16 -15.42 12.45
CA CYS A 71 -19.99 -14.58 12.13
C CYS A 71 -19.00 -14.51 13.31
N ARG A 72 -18.44 -15.65 13.73
CA ARG A 72 -17.17 -15.65 14.46
C ARG A 72 -16.08 -15.31 13.45
N ALA A 73 -15.94 -14.02 13.14
CA ALA A 73 -14.79 -13.52 12.40
C ALA A 73 -13.55 -14.12 13.06
N ALA A 74 -12.85 -15.00 12.36
CA ALA A 74 -11.51 -15.39 12.74
C ALA A 74 -10.69 -14.11 12.63
N VAL A 75 -10.65 -13.33 13.71
CA VAL A 75 -9.72 -12.23 13.88
C VAL A 75 -8.36 -12.90 13.91
N GLY A 76 -7.78 -13.08 12.73
CA GLY A 76 -6.35 -13.32 12.61
C GLY A 76 -5.71 -12.18 13.37
N ARG A 77 -5.05 -12.51 14.48
CA ARG A 77 -4.34 -11.53 15.30
C ARG A 77 -3.47 -10.74 14.34
N SER A 78 -3.82 -9.48 14.11
CA SER A 78 -2.98 -8.56 13.38
C SER A 78 -1.66 -8.53 14.14
N HIS A 79 -0.67 -9.22 13.58
CA HIS A 79 0.69 -9.13 14.05
C HIS A 79 1.07 -7.65 13.92
N PRO A 80 1.53 -6.97 14.99
CA PRO A 80 2.03 -5.63 14.84
C PRO A 80 3.28 -5.73 13.97
N LEU A 81 3.17 -5.26 12.73
CA LEU A 81 4.35 -4.92 11.96
C LEU A 81 4.93 -3.69 12.65
N ALA A 82 6.04 -3.92 13.34
CA ALA A 82 6.99 -2.88 13.73
C ALA A 82 7.55 -2.18 12.49
#